data_AF-A0A8C2JI94-F1
#
_entry.id   AF-A0A8C2JI94-F1
#
_cell.length_a   1.000
_cell.length_b   1.000
_cell.length_c   1.000
_cell.angle_alpha   90.00
_cell.angle_beta   90.00
_cell.angle_gamma   90.00
#
_symmetry.space_group_name_H-M   'P 1'
#
loop_
_entity.id
_entity.type
_entity.pdbx_description
1 polymer ?
#
loop_
_entity_poly.entity_id
_entity_poly.type
_entity_poly.pdbx_seq_one_letter_code
_entity_poly.pdbx_strand_id
1 'polypeptide(L)'
;MDLSGLIRSSRCQNGGTCVNTSRSSCLCAPGFTGSSCERHISKLKHKPRVKAPGPAHAFHKLLLRPAESDPLVTRSQIICFSVLGLLTCLVILVTTGIVFFTRCETWMANAKYSQLVRQQRDLLLRASDREQHSLNIILPEKIK
;
A
#
# COMPACT_ATOMS: atom_id res chain seq x y z
N MET A 1 -33.87 58.11 -51.65
CA MET A 1 -33.76 56.76 -51.06
C MET A 1 -32.56 56.74 -50.13
N ASP A 2 -32.77 56.21 -48.94
CA ASP A 2 -31.89 56.28 -47.78
C ASP A 2 -30.45 55.79 -48.06
N LEU A 3 -29.45 56.63 -47.77
CA LEU A 3 -28.04 56.35 -47.98
C LEU A 3 -27.49 55.46 -46.84
N SER A 4 -28.12 54.32 -46.60
CA SER A 4 -27.71 53.30 -45.62
C SER A 4 -26.55 52.40 -46.13
N GLY A 5 -25.70 52.95 -47.00
CA GLY A 5 -24.71 52.22 -47.80
C GLY A 5 -23.26 52.27 -47.31
N LEU A 6 -23.00 52.63 -46.04
CA LEU A 6 -21.63 52.57 -45.50
C LEU A 6 -21.56 52.24 -44.00
N ILE A 7 -22.23 51.17 -43.56
CA ILE A 7 -21.90 50.53 -42.27
C ILE A 7 -21.04 49.32 -42.59
N ARG A 8 -19.74 49.56 -42.71
CA ARG A 8 -18.75 48.49 -42.79
C ARG A 8 -18.69 47.80 -41.43
N SER A 9 -19.44 46.70 -41.32
CA SER A 9 -19.08 45.49 -40.56
C SER A 9 -18.90 45.58 -39.04
N SER A 10 -19.83 46.17 -38.27
CA SER A 10 -19.82 46.02 -36.80
C SER A 10 -21.16 46.36 -36.11
N ARG A 11 -22.28 45.80 -36.61
CA ARG A 11 -23.54 45.71 -35.85
C ARG A 11 -23.69 44.26 -35.38
N CYS A 12 -24.11 44.07 -34.12
CA CYS A 12 -24.22 42.75 -33.49
C CYS A 12 -24.91 41.74 -34.42
N GLN A 13 -24.25 40.62 -34.68
CA GLN A 13 -24.73 39.54 -35.53
C GLN A 13 -25.55 38.52 -34.71
N ASN A 14 -26.17 37.56 -35.40
CA ASN A 14 -26.80 36.38 -34.77
C ASN A 14 -27.82 36.71 -33.66
N GLY A 15 -28.64 37.74 -33.88
CA GLY A 15 -29.70 38.14 -32.95
C GLY A 15 -29.20 38.90 -31.70
N GLY A 16 -27.96 39.40 -31.71
CA GLY A 16 -27.45 40.23 -30.63
C GLY A 16 -28.08 41.64 -30.59
N THR A 17 -28.22 42.20 -29.38
CA THR A 17 -28.79 43.54 -29.16
C THR A 17 -27.69 44.56 -28.88
N CYS A 18 -27.72 45.70 -29.59
CA CYS A 18 -26.81 46.83 -29.34
C CYS A 18 -27.26 47.60 -28.10
N VAL A 19 -26.43 47.69 -27.06
CA VAL A 19 -26.78 48.39 -25.81
C VAL A 19 -26.17 49.78 -25.72
N ASN A 20 -25.24 50.14 -26.60
CA ASN A 20 -24.71 51.51 -26.64
C ASN A 20 -24.21 51.88 -28.05
N THR A 21 -24.78 52.92 -28.64
CA THR A 21 -24.51 53.34 -30.04
C THR A 21 -23.09 53.89 -30.24
N SER A 22 -22.42 54.31 -29.17
CA SER A 22 -21.11 54.98 -29.23
C SER A 22 -19.91 54.08 -28.90
N ARG A 23 -20.13 52.94 -28.23
CA ARG A 23 -19.08 51.93 -27.95
C ARG A 23 -19.70 50.57 -28.17
N SER A 24 -19.40 50.00 -29.34
CA SER A 24 -19.74 48.69 -29.90
C SER A 24 -19.82 47.53 -28.88
N SER A 25 -20.81 47.58 -28.00
CA SER A 25 -21.06 46.61 -26.95
C SER A 25 -22.32 45.85 -27.31
N CYS A 26 -22.13 44.58 -27.65
CA CYS A 26 -23.18 43.68 -28.09
C CYS A 26 -23.59 42.73 -26.96
N LEU A 27 -24.90 42.65 -26.69
CA LEU A 27 -25.47 41.55 -25.92
C LEU A 27 -25.80 40.40 -26.86
N CYS A 28 -25.08 39.28 -26.73
CA CYS A 28 -25.27 38.13 -27.61
C CYS A 28 -26.41 37.22 -27.16
N ALA A 29 -27.12 36.66 -28.13
CA ALA A 29 -28.12 35.62 -27.91
C ALA A 29 -27.48 34.35 -27.29
N PRO A 30 -28.27 33.52 -26.59
CA PRO A 30 -27.77 32.28 -26.00
C PRO A 30 -27.15 31.39 -27.09
N GLY A 31 -25.91 30.96 -26.87
CA GLY A 31 -25.18 30.17 -27.87
C GLY A 31 -24.28 30.98 -28.79
N PHE A 32 -24.16 32.30 -28.63
CA PHE A 32 -23.23 33.14 -29.39
C PHE A 32 -22.33 33.99 -28.48
N THR A 33 -21.13 34.33 -28.96
CA THR A 33 -20.10 35.10 -28.26
C THR A 33 -19.24 35.89 -29.27
N GLY A 34 -18.38 36.79 -28.80
CA GLY A 34 -17.61 37.70 -29.66
C GLY A 34 -18.03 39.16 -29.50
N SER A 35 -17.20 40.09 -30.00
CA SER A 35 -17.46 41.54 -29.89
C SER A 35 -18.67 41.97 -30.72
N SER A 36 -18.98 41.23 -31.79
CA SER A 36 -20.16 41.40 -32.62
C SER A 36 -21.02 40.13 -32.64
N CYS A 37 -20.91 39.24 -31.65
CA CYS A 37 -21.65 37.98 -31.58
C CYS A 37 -21.42 37.04 -32.79
N GLU A 38 -20.23 37.11 -33.39
CA GLU A 38 -19.86 36.38 -34.60
C GLU A 38 -19.50 34.90 -34.36
N ARG A 39 -19.25 34.49 -33.10
CA ARG A 39 -18.83 33.12 -32.75
C ARG A 39 -19.96 32.32 -32.12
N HIS A 40 -20.22 31.13 -32.61
CA HIS A 40 -21.14 30.17 -31.98
C HIS A 40 -20.43 29.41 -30.84
N ILE A 41 -21.10 29.28 -29.68
CA ILE A 41 -20.63 28.53 -28.52
C ILE A 41 -20.97 27.06 -28.77
N SER A 42 -20.09 26.34 -29.47
CA SER A 42 -20.13 24.88 -29.52
C SER A 42 -19.91 24.34 -28.10
N LYS A 43 -20.96 23.74 -27.52
CA LYS A 43 -20.91 23.11 -26.20
C LYS A 43 -20.11 21.81 -26.22
N LEU A 44 -18.82 21.85 -26.55
CA LEU A 44 -17.92 20.72 -26.34
C LEU A 44 -16.54 21.23 -25.90
N LYS A 45 -16.24 20.93 -24.63
CA LYS A 45 -14.97 21.12 -23.91
C LYS A 45 -14.53 22.58 -23.71
N HIS A 46 -14.96 23.17 -22.59
CA HIS A 46 -14.13 23.80 -21.56
C HIS A 46 -15.07 24.33 -20.47
N LYS A 47 -14.78 24.03 -19.19
CA LYS A 47 -15.67 24.32 -18.04
C LYS A 47 -16.16 25.77 -18.05
N PRO A 48 -17.48 26.05 -17.93
CA PRO A 48 -17.95 27.42 -17.84
C PRO A 48 -17.63 27.98 -16.45
N ARG A 49 -16.78 29.02 -16.37
CA ARG A 49 -16.76 29.92 -15.20
C ARG A 49 -17.99 30.82 -15.30
N VAL A 50 -19.10 30.36 -14.76
CA VAL A 50 -20.22 31.25 -14.42
C VAL A 50 -19.79 32.08 -13.21
N LYS A 51 -19.58 33.39 -13.39
CA LYS A 51 -19.44 34.31 -12.26
C LYS A 51 -20.85 34.80 -11.92
N ALA A 52 -21.53 34.08 -11.02
CA ALA A 52 -22.82 34.49 -10.50
C ALA A 52 -22.62 35.62 -9.46
N PRO A 53 -23.47 36.65 -9.44
CA PRO A 53 -23.50 37.65 -8.37
C PRO A 53 -24.37 37.12 -7.22
N GLY A 54 -23.78 36.76 -6.08
CA GLY A 54 -24.50 36.32 -4.88
C GLY A 54 -23.57 36.03 -3.70
N PRO A 55 -24.01 36.22 -2.44
CA PRO A 55 -23.14 36.46 -1.29
C PRO A 55 -22.46 35.18 -0.76
N ALA A 56 -21.26 35.38 -0.21
CA ALA A 56 -20.41 34.34 0.36
C ALA A 56 -21.03 33.71 1.61
N HIS A 57 -21.53 32.49 1.48
CA HIS A 57 -21.72 31.59 2.62
C HIS A 57 -20.74 30.42 2.52
N ALA A 58 -19.73 30.49 3.39
CA ALA A 58 -18.83 29.40 3.69
C ALA A 58 -19.59 28.30 4.43
N PHE A 59 -19.90 27.19 3.75
CA PHE A 59 -20.38 25.97 4.39
C PHE A 59 -19.54 24.80 3.89
N HIS A 60 -19.03 24.03 4.86
CA HIS A 60 -18.08 22.93 4.76
C HIS A 60 -18.24 22.06 3.51
N LYS A 61 -17.24 22.13 2.62
CA LYS A 61 -16.97 21.04 1.67
C LYS A 61 -15.94 20.09 2.28
N LEU A 62 -16.39 19.35 3.30
CA LEU A 62 -15.67 18.19 3.84
C LEU A 62 -15.88 16.97 2.92
N LEU A 63 -15.65 17.14 1.62
CA LEU A 63 -15.47 16.04 0.70
C LEU A 63 -13.97 15.84 0.58
N LEU A 64 -13.48 14.72 1.11
CA LEU A 64 -12.11 14.24 1.01
C LEU A 64 -11.48 14.68 -0.32
N ARG A 65 -10.62 15.71 -0.29
CA ARG A 65 -9.47 15.67 -1.18
C ARG A 65 -8.69 14.44 -0.72
N PRO A 66 -8.42 13.43 -1.56
CA PRO A 66 -7.33 12.54 -1.22
C PRO A 66 -6.15 13.48 -1.02
N ALA A 67 -5.52 13.41 0.16
CA ALA A 67 -4.29 14.12 0.41
C ALA A 67 -3.41 13.90 -0.83
N GLU A 68 -3.13 14.99 -1.54
CA GLU A 68 -2.15 14.99 -2.61
C GLU A 68 -0.83 14.74 -1.87
N SER A 69 -0.54 13.46 -1.65
CA SER A 69 0.74 13.00 -1.16
C SER A 69 1.73 13.45 -2.22
N ASP A 70 2.48 14.51 -1.93
CA ASP A 70 3.60 14.94 -2.75
C ASP A 70 4.33 13.69 -3.26
N PRO A 71 4.60 13.56 -4.58
CA PRO A 71 5.23 12.35 -5.12
C PRO A 71 6.59 12.02 -4.48
N LEU A 72 7.20 12.97 -3.75
CA LEU A 72 8.40 12.79 -2.95
C LEU A 72 8.14 12.11 -1.58
N VAL A 73 6.98 12.38 -0.97
CA VAL A 73 6.55 11.79 0.31
C VAL A 73 6.14 10.32 0.14
N THR A 74 5.54 9.96 -1.00
CA THR A 74 5.16 8.56 -1.30
C THR A 74 6.38 7.67 -1.61
N ARG A 75 7.40 8.21 -2.29
CA ARG A 75 8.65 7.46 -2.62
C ARG A 75 9.46 7.13 -1.37
N SER A 76 9.62 8.10 -0.47
CA SER A 76 10.32 7.89 0.81
C SER A 76 9.59 6.92 1.72
N GLN A 77 8.26 6.99 1.80
CA GLN A 77 7.45 6.02 2.54
C GLN A 77 7.60 4.59 2.01
N ILE A 78 7.58 4.38 0.69
CA ILE A 78 7.77 3.04 0.09
C ILE A 78 9.15 2.46 0.44
N ILE A 79 10.21 3.29 0.36
CA ILE A 79 11.57 2.88 0.75
C ILE A 79 11.62 2.52 2.24
N CYS A 80 10.97 3.31 3.09
CA CYS A 80 10.90 2.99 4.52
C CYS A 80 10.17 1.67 4.76
N PHE A 81 9.03 1.42 4.12
CA PHE A 81 8.31 0.16 4.28
C PHE A 81 9.10 -1.04 3.75
N SER A 82 9.80 -0.90 2.62
CA SER A 82 10.63 -1.98 2.09
C SER A 82 11.82 -2.27 3.01
N VAL A 83 12.50 -1.24 3.52
CA VAL A 83 13.61 -1.39 4.46
C VAL A 83 13.15 -2.01 5.77
N LEU A 84 12.05 -1.51 6.36
CA LEU A 84 11.47 -2.08 7.58
C LEU A 84 11.02 -3.54 7.37
N GLY A 85 10.42 -3.84 6.21
CA GLY A 85 10.04 -5.20 5.81
C GLY A 85 11.24 -6.15 5.70
N LEU A 86 12.34 -5.71 5.07
CA LEU A 86 13.56 -6.50 4.97
C LEU A 86 14.22 -6.71 6.33
N LEU A 87 14.29 -5.67 7.17
CA LEU A 87 14.84 -5.76 8.53
C LEU A 87 14.04 -6.75 9.38
N THR A 88 12.70 -6.65 9.35
CA THR A 88 11.83 -7.59 10.08
C THR A 88 11.99 -9.02 9.55
N CYS A 89 12.04 -9.22 8.23
CA CYS A 89 12.29 -10.52 7.63
C CYS A 89 13.63 -11.13 8.09
N LEU A 90 14.71 -10.34 8.08
CA LEU A 90 16.03 -10.78 8.57
C LEU A 90 15.98 -11.15 10.05
N VAL A 91 15.33 -10.35 10.90
CA VAL A 91 15.17 -10.65 12.33
C VAL A 91 14.41 -11.96 12.51
N ILE A 92 13.34 -12.19 11.75
CA ILE A 92 12.58 -13.45 11.80
C ILE A 92 13.47 -14.63 11.39
N LEU A 93 14.20 -14.53 10.27
CA LEU A 93 15.08 -15.60 9.79
C LEU A 93 16.21 -15.91 10.79
N VAL A 94 16.80 -14.88 11.40
CA VAL A 94 17.85 -15.05 12.41
C VAL A 94 17.28 -15.68 13.68
N THR A 95 16.15 -15.19 14.19
CA THR A 95 15.53 -15.73 15.41
C THR A 95 15.04 -17.17 15.22
N THR A 96 14.38 -17.48 14.11
CA THR A 96 13.97 -18.87 13.79
C THR A 96 15.18 -19.77 13.58
N GLY A 97 16.24 -19.27 12.92
CA GLY A 97 17.51 -19.97 12.75
C GLY A 97 18.18 -20.31 14.09
N ILE A 98 18.28 -19.35 15.02
CA ILE A 98 18.85 -19.56 16.36
C ILE A 98 18.00 -20.55 17.16
N VAL A 99 16.67 -20.39 17.17
CA VAL A 99 15.77 -21.32 17.88
C VAL A 99 15.88 -22.73 17.30
N PHE A 100 15.95 -22.85 15.98
CA PHE A 100 16.14 -24.14 15.32
C PHE A 100 17.50 -24.74 15.66
N PHE A 101 18.57 -23.93 15.61
CA PHE A 101 19.93 -24.37 15.92
C PHE A 101 20.06 -24.85 17.37
N THR A 102 19.54 -24.08 18.32
CA THR A 102 19.51 -24.47 19.75
C THR A 102 18.66 -25.72 19.99
N ARG A 103 17.56 -25.90 19.26
CA ARG A 103 16.77 -27.15 19.27
C ARG A 103 17.52 -28.32 18.64
N CYS A 104 18.32 -28.06 17.62
CA CYS A 104 19.14 -29.08 16.98
C CYS A 104 20.27 -29.55 17.89
N GLU A 105 20.97 -28.63 18.56
CA GLU A 105 22.01 -28.97 19.53
C GLU A 105 21.44 -29.78 20.71
N THR A 106 20.30 -29.37 21.26
CA THR A 106 19.62 -30.14 22.32
C THR A 106 19.15 -31.50 21.85
N TRP A 107 18.64 -31.62 20.62
CA TRP A 107 18.26 -32.90 20.03
C TRP A 107 19.48 -33.81 19.80
N MET A 108 20.58 -33.28 19.26
CA MET A 108 21.83 -34.04 19.07
C MET A 108 22.45 -34.48 20.40
N ALA A 109 22.44 -33.61 21.41
CA ALA A 109 22.90 -33.95 22.76
C ALA A 109 22.02 -35.03 23.40
N ASN A 110 20.70 -34.93 23.28
CA ASN A 110 19.76 -35.93 23.78
C ASN A 110 19.92 -37.27 23.04
N ALA A 111 20.14 -37.26 21.73
CA ALA A 111 20.41 -38.46 20.96
C ALA A 111 21.68 -39.16 21.44
N LYS A 112 22.76 -38.40 21.69
CA LYS A 112 24.01 -38.93 22.24
C LYS A 112 23.85 -39.45 23.66
N TYR A 113 23.12 -38.74 24.52
CA TYR A 113 22.81 -39.18 25.87
C TYR A 113 22.00 -40.48 25.89
N SER A 114 21.00 -40.61 25.01
CA SER A 114 20.20 -41.82 24.83
C SER A 114 21.05 -43.04 24.43
N GLN A 115 22.12 -42.84 23.65
CA GLN A 115 23.05 -43.92 23.28
C GLN A 115 23.88 -44.39 24.49
N LEU A 116 24.43 -43.45 25.28
CA LEU A 116 25.21 -43.78 26.46
C LEU A 116 24.38 -44.53 27.52
N VAL A 117 23.13 -44.10 27.75
CA VAL A 117 22.22 -44.79 28.68
C VAL A 117 21.92 -46.21 28.22
N ARG A 118 21.73 -46.43 26.92
CA ARG A 118 21.53 -47.78 26.35
C ARG A 118 22.76 -48.66 26.56
N GLN A 119 23.95 -48.13 26.27
CA GLN A 119 25.19 -48.86 26.47
C GLN A 119 25.42 -49.22 27.94
N GLN A 120 25.14 -48.29 28.85
CA GLN A 120 25.28 -48.53 30.29
C GLN A 120 24.29 -49.58 30.79
N ARG A 121 23.05 -49.58 30.28
CA ARG A 121 22.06 -50.62 30.57
C ARG A 121 22.52 -52.01 30.09
N ASP A 122 23.07 -52.12 28.89
CA ASP A 122 23.58 -53.40 28.38
C ASP A 122 24.76 -53.94 29.20
N LEU A 123 25.65 -53.06 29.66
CA LEU A 123 26.75 -53.45 30.55
C LEU A 123 26.25 -53.94 31.90
N LEU A 124 25.26 -53.27 32.49
CA LEU A 124 24.64 -53.70 33.75
C LEU A 124 23.90 -55.03 33.59
N LEU A 125 23.18 -55.23 32.47
CA LEU A 125 22.53 -56.51 32.17
C LEU A 125 23.55 -57.65 32.03
N ARG A 126 24.68 -57.40 31.33
CA ARG A 126 25.78 -58.37 31.25
C ARG A 126 26.44 -58.65 32.59
N ALA A 127 26.58 -57.63 33.45
CA ALA A 127 27.12 -57.81 34.80
C ALA A 127 26.16 -58.64 35.68
N SER A 128 24.85 -58.37 35.61
CA SER A 128 23.83 -59.14 36.33
C SER A 128 23.77 -60.60 35.85
N ASP A 129 23.80 -60.82 34.53
CA ASP A 129 23.84 -62.18 33.95
C ASP A 129 25.10 -62.95 34.38
N ARG A 130 26.24 -62.26 34.42
CA ARG A 130 27.51 -62.82 34.90
C ARG A 130 27.46 -63.16 36.39
N GLU A 131 26.88 -62.31 37.23
CA GLU A 131 26.69 -62.58 38.65
C GLU A 131 25.75 -63.77 38.88
N GLN A 132 24.65 -63.90 38.13
CA GLN A 132 23.77 -65.07 38.21
C GLN A 132 24.46 -66.36 37.73
N HIS A 133 25.30 -66.29 36.69
CA HIS A 133 26.13 -67.43 36.27
C HIS A 133 27.22 -67.76 37.30
N SER A 134 27.80 -66.78 37.99
CA SER A 134 28.83 -66.99 39.01
C SER A 134 28.28 -67.51 40.34
N LEU A 135 27.04 -67.14 40.72
CA LEU A 135 26.35 -67.71 41.88
C LEU A 135 25.86 -69.15 41.61
N ASN A 136 25.70 -69.56 40.35
CA ASN A 136 25.30 -70.92 39.99
C ASN A 136 26.49 -71.91 39.91
N ILE A 137 27.69 -71.51 40.33
CA ILE A 137 28.91 -72.36 40.30
C ILE A 137 29.44 -72.73 41.70
N ILE A 138 28.84 -72.21 42.79
CA ILE A 138 29.17 -72.67 44.15
C ILE A 138 27.90 -73.21 44.83
N LEU A 139 27.50 -74.44 44.47
CA LEU A 139 26.78 -75.29 45.42
C LEU A 139 27.70 -76.46 45.82
N PRO A 140 28.17 -76.49 47.08
CA PRO A 140 28.97 -77.60 47.58
C PRO A 140 28.06 -78.81 47.83
N GLU A 141 27.91 -79.69 46.84
CA GLU A 141 27.36 -81.04 47.03
C GLU A 141 28.40 -81.94 47.70
N LYS A 142 28.79 -81.60 48.94
CA LYS A 142 29.56 -82.50 49.79
C LYS A 142 29.13 -82.38 51.25
N ILE A 143 27.92 -82.85 51.58
CA ILE A 143 27.66 -83.50 52.88
C ILE A 143 26.53 -84.55 52.69
N LYS A 144 26.87 -85.81 52.44
CA LYS A 144 26.76 -86.93 53.38
C LYS A 144 27.02 -88.27 52.68
#